data_AF-A0A3D5H979-F1
#
_entry.id   AF-A0A3D5H979-F1
#
_cell.length_a   1.000
_cell.length_b   1.000
_cell.length_c   1.000
_cell.angle_alpha   90.00
_cell.angle_beta   90.00
_cell.angle_gamma   90.00
#
_symmetry.space_group_name_H-M   'P 1'
#
loop_
_entity.id
_entity.type
_entity.pdbx_description
1 polymer ?
#
loop_
_entity_poly.entity_id
_entity_poly.type
_entity_poly.pdbx_seq_one_letter_code
_entity_poly.pdbx_strand_id
1 'polypeptide(L)'
;MYDSAEVYFNRSYALDSSYLVPLNELGQMHYALGIQQPGEKNPRRFEHFKKSYACFAKLESQGSNDSELLERLGELSSAFDDKKALVKYAKKNAEVYPYDRQYFNLGYAYFQVEDYQNVIKTQKEAIGKFKGSTYVGSFYRQLGRAYMKIDRDQTAERTFDSGLKAVDVVVAERKKEGGNFAATEDCRRLADDKIGMLVSLKSLHQTYRANDKLQKVEQQLKELGYEK
;
A
#
# COMPACT_ATOMS: atom_id res chain seq x y z
N MET A 1 -7.28 26.68 -15.18
CA MET A 1 -6.21 25.98 -15.94
C MET A 1 -6.65 24.59 -16.38
N TYR A 2 -7.34 23.80 -15.54
CA TYR A 2 -7.80 22.45 -15.91
C TYR A 2 -8.92 22.41 -16.98
N ASP A 3 -9.85 23.36 -16.98
CA ASP A 3 -10.97 23.36 -17.94
C ASP A 3 -10.52 23.46 -19.40
N SER A 4 -9.45 24.22 -19.67
CA SER A 4 -8.86 24.30 -21.00
C SER A 4 -8.17 23.00 -21.39
N ALA A 5 -7.42 22.39 -20.47
CA ALA A 5 -6.72 21.12 -20.71
C ALA A 5 -7.69 19.98 -21.00
N GLU A 6 -8.81 19.89 -20.27
CA GLU A 6 -9.85 18.88 -20.49
C GLU A 6 -10.42 18.96 -21.92
N VAL A 7 -10.73 20.18 -22.39
CA VAL A 7 -11.22 20.40 -23.76
C VAL A 7 -10.18 20.00 -24.81
N TYR A 8 -8.91 20.35 -24.60
CA TYR A 8 -7.83 20.00 -25.53
C TYR A 8 -7.62 18.48 -25.63
N PHE A 9 -7.58 17.77 -24.50
CA PHE A 9 -7.35 16.34 -24.51
C PHE A 9 -8.54 15.56 -25.08
N ASN A 10 -9.77 15.95 -24.74
CA ASN A 10 -10.96 15.34 -25.33
C ASN A 10 -11.00 15.52 -26.85
N ARG A 11 -10.66 16.72 -27.35
CA ARG A 11 -10.58 16.99 -28.78
C ARG A 11 -9.48 16.17 -29.46
N SER A 12 -8.30 16.05 -28.83
CA SER A 12 -7.18 15.28 -29.36
C SER A 12 -7.53 13.79 -29.49
N TYR A 13 -8.10 13.18 -28.46
CA TYR A 13 -8.53 11.78 -28.50
C TYR A 13 -9.67 11.53 -29.49
N ALA A 14 -10.58 12.49 -29.67
CA ALA A 14 -11.65 12.38 -30.67
C ALA A 14 -11.12 12.41 -32.12
N LEU A 15 -9.99 13.08 -32.37
CA LEU A 15 -9.35 13.14 -33.69
C LEU A 15 -8.57 11.87 -34.00
N ASP A 16 -7.91 11.28 -33.00
CA ASP A 16 -7.18 10.03 -33.14
C ASP A 16 -7.35 9.15 -31.88
N SER A 17 -8.29 8.19 -31.96
CA SER A 17 -8.57 7.27 -30.86
C SER A 17 -7.46 6.23 -30.60
N SER A 18 -6.47 6.14 -31.50
CA SER A 18 -5.28 5.30 -31.33
C SER A 18 -4.18 6.03 -30.55
N TYR A 19 -4.23 7.37 -30.50
CA TYR A 19 -3.33 8.18 -29.71
C TYR A 19 -3.79 8.20 -28.24
N LEU A 20 -3.14 7.38 -27.41
CA LEU A 20 -3.56 7.12 -26.03
C LEU A 20 -3.10 8.16 -25.01
N VAL A 21 -2.11 9.00 -25.35
CA VAL A 21 -1.53 10.00 -24.42
C VAL A 21 -2.60 10.94 -23.83
N PRO A 22 -3.52 11.55 -24.62
CA PRO A 22 -4.54 12.45 -24.06
C PRO A 22 -5.46 11.75 -23.06
N LEU A 23 -5.74 10.46 -23.26
CA LEU A 23 -6.57 9.67 -22.37
C LEU A 23 -5.85 9.42 -21.03
N ASN A 24 -4.54 9.18 -21.05
CA ASN A 24 -3.74 9.08 -19.84
C ASN A 24 -3.70 10.40 -19.07
N GLU A 25 -3.43 11.51 -19.76
CA GLU A 25 -3.39 12.84 -19.14
C GLU A 25 -4.75 13.24 -18.51
N LEU A 26 -5.87 12.95 -19.20
CA LEU A 26 -7.21 13.13 -18.63
C LEU A 26 -7.43 12.29 -17.38
N GLY A 27 -7.03 11.02 -17.43
CA GLY A 27 -7.11 10.10 -16.30
C GLY A 27 -6.37 10.62 -15.06
N GLN A 28 -5.13 11.07 -15.26
CA GLN A 28 -4.26 11.63 -14.21
C GLN A 28 -4.78 12.98 -13.68
N MET A 29 -5.26 13.86 -14.56
CA MET A 29 -5.83 15.15 -14.19
C MET A 29 -7.04 14.96 -13.27
N HIS A 30 -7.99 14.10 -13.65
CA HIS A 30 -9.14 13.82 -12.80
C HIS A 30 -8.76 13.08 -11.52
N TYR A 31 -7.77 12.18 -11.55
CA TYR A 31 -7.26 11.57 -10.33
C TYR A 31 -6.77 12.64 -9.34
N ALA A 32 -5.92 13.56 -9.81
CA ALA A 32 -5.37 14.66 -9.00
C ALA A 32 -6.47 15.59 -8.45
N LEU A 33 -7.45 15.97 -9.28
CA LEU A 33 -8.59 16.78 -8.84
C LEU A 33 -9.42 16.07 -7.77
N GLY A 34 -9.56 14.74 -7.87
CA GLY A 34 -10.23 13.92 -6.85
C GLY A 34 -9.47 13.91 -5.53
N ILE A 35 -8.14 13.74 -5.56
CA ILE A 35 -7.29 13.76 -4.36
C ILE A 35 -7.34 15.10 -3.62
N GLN A 36 -7.47 16.22 -4.35
CA GLN A 36 -7.59 17.56 -3.76
C GLN A 36 -8.91 17.80 -3.02
N GLN A 37 -9.94 16.99 -3.25
CA GLN A 37 -11.23 17.15 -2.58
C GLN A 37 -11.16 16.59 -1.13
N PRO A 38 -11.56 17.36 -0.11
CA PRO A 38 -11.51 16.91 1.27
C PRO A 38 -12.59 15.88 1.56
N GLY A 39 -12.24 14.86 2.35
CA GLY A 39 -13.17 13.86 2.87
C GLY A 39 -13.39 12.68 1.93
N GLU A 40 -13.29 11.47 2.49
CA GLU A 40 -13.37 10.24 1.70
C GLU A 40 -14.72 10.08 0.99
N LYS A 41 -15.79 10.53 1.63
CA LYS A 41 -17.19 10.45 1.18
C LYS A 41 -17.65 11.64 0.32
N ASN A 42 -16.73 12.52 -0.09
CA ASN A 42 -17.07 13.74 -0.83
C ASN A 42 -17.61 13.43 -2.24
N PRO A 43 -18.82 13.86 -2.61
CA PRO A 43 -19.38 13.57 -3.93
C PRO A 43 -18.54 14.07 -5.11
N ARG A 44 -17.89 15.23 -4.98
CA ARG A 44 -17.00 15.78 -6.02
C ARG A 44 -15.75 14.93 -6.20
N ARG A 45 -15.22 14.37 -5.10
CA ARG A 45 -14.10 13.40 -5.14
C ARG A 45 -14.49 12.19 -5.98
N PHE A 46 -15.66 11.62 -5.69
CA PHE A 46 -16.17 10.46 -6.43
C PHE A 46 -16.43 10.76 -7.91
N GLU A 47 -16.93 11.95 -8.25
CA GLU A 47 -17.12 12.33 -9.65
C GLU A 47 -15.80 12.33 -10.42
N HIS A 48 -14.78 12.97 -9.86
CA HIS A 48 -13.44 12.98 -10.45
C HIS A 48 -12.83 11.59 -10.55
N PHE A 49 -12.95 10.78 -9.49
CA PHE A 49 -12.49 9.38 -9.53
C PHE A 49 -13.21 8.55 -10.59
N LYS A 50 -14.51 8.76 -10.81
CA LYS A 50 -15.26 8.06 -11.88
C LYS A 50 -14.72 8.41 -13.26
N LYS A 51 -14.49 9.70 -13.53
CA LYS A 51 -13.91 10.16 -14.81
C LYS A 51 -12.49 9.60 -15.00
N SER A 52 -11.68 9.62 -13.95
CA SER A 52 -10.34 9.04 -13.94
C SER A 52 -10.35 7.54 -14.24
N TYR A 53 -11.20 6.78 -13.54
CA TYR A 53 -11.34 5.34 -13.73
C TYR A 53 -11.78 5.00 -15.16
N ALA A 54 -12.72 5.76 -15.73
CA ALA A 54 -13.16 5.56 -17.11
C ALA A 54 -12.01 5.70 -18.12
N CYS A 55 -11.14 6.69 -17.93
CA CYS A 55 -9.96 6.88 -18.78
C CYS A 55 -8.98 5.71 -18.66
N PHE A 56 -8.61 5.33 -17.44
CA PHE A 56 -7.67 4.25 -17.19
C PHE A 56 -8.20 2.88 -17.60
N ALA A 57 -9.49 2.60 -17.39
CA ALA A 57 -10.11 1.35 -17.84
C ALA A 57 -10.14 1.27 -19.37
N LYS A 58 -10.33 2.41 -20.04
CA LYS A 58 -10.26 2.48 -21.50
C LYS A 58 -8.84 2.23 -22.00
N LEU A 59 -7.81 2.80 -21.37
CA LEU A 59 -6.41 2.48 -21.66
C LEU A 59 -6.10 0.99 -21.46
N GLU A 60 -6.55 0.39 -20.36
CA GLU A 60 -6.41 -1.05 -20.13
C GLU A 60 -7.02 -1.86 -21.28
N SER A 61 -8.23 -1.49 -21.71
CA SER A 61 -8.94 -2.17 -22.82
C SER A 61 -8.23 -2.04 -24.17
N GLN A 62 -7.39 -1.01 -24.34
CA GLN A 62 -6.57 -0.78 -25.53
C GLN A 62 -5.17 -1.41 -25.43
N GLY A 63 -4.93 -2.20 -24.37
CA GLY A 63 -3.71 -2.99 -24.19
C GLY A 63 -2.66 -2.36 -23.27
N SER A 64 -2.87 -1.14 -22.76
CA SER A 64 -1.98 -0.54 -21.78
C SER A 64 -2.01 -1.34 -20.47
N ASN A 65 -0.83 -1.60 -19.91
CA ASN A 65 -0.70 -2.39 -18.69
C ASN A 65 0.51 -1.97 -17.85
N ASP A 66 0.96 -0.73 -17.97
CA ASP A 66 2.07 -0.23 -17.18
C ASP A 66 1.74 -0.21 -15.67
N SER A 67 2.79 -0.21 -14.85
CA SER A 67 2.63 -0.39 -13.41
C SER A 67 1.82 0.75 -12.77
N GLU A 68 1.99 1.98 -13.25
CA GLU A 68 1.27 3.14 -12.73
C GLU A 68 -0.22 3.05 -13.06
N LEU A 69 -0.57 2.73 -14.29
CA LEU A 69 -1.95 2.51 -14.71
C LEU A 69 -2.66 1.46 -13.85
N LEU A 70 -2.01 0.30 -13.64
CA LEU A 70 -2.57 -0.78 -12.83
C LEU A 70 -2.68 -0.39 -11.34
N GLU A 71 -1.71 0.37 -10.82
CA GLU A 71 -1.77 0.93 -9.46
C GLU A 71 -2.95 1.90 -9.31
N ARG A 72 -3.12 2.85 -10.24
CA ARG A 72 -4.24 3.80 -10.24
C ARG A 72 -5.59 3.12 -10.31
N LEU A 73 -5.74 2.10 -11.17
CA LEU A 73 -6.96 1.30 -11.24
C LEU A 73 -7.24 0.57 -9.91
N GLY A 74 -6.21 0.05 -9.24
CA GLY A 74 -6.33 -0.54 -7.91
C GLY A 74 -6.77 0.46 -6.84
N GLU A 75 -6.13 1.63 -6.77
CA GLU A 75 -6.46 2.70 -5.82
C GLU A 75 -7.89 3.21 -6.00
N LEU A 76 -8.30 3.46 -7.25
CA LEU A 76 -9.67 3.88 -7.58
C LEU A 76 -10.68 2.78 -7.22
N SER A 77 -10.36 1.51 -7.47
CA SER A 77 -11.19 0.38 -7.05
C SER A 77 -11.36 0.36 -5.54
N SER A 78 -10.29 0.60 -4.78
CA SER A 78 -10.37 0.74 -3.32
C SER A 78 -11.24 1.93 -2.90
N ALA A 79 -11.16 3.06 -3.59
CA ALA A 79 -11.99 4.22 -3.30
C ALA A 79 -13.48 3.97 -3.54
N PHE A 80 -13.82 3.08 -4.48
CA PHE A 80 -15.19 2.65 -4.76
C PHE A 80 -15.65 1.44 -3.95
N ASP A 81 -14.82 0.91 -3.04
CA ASP A 81 -15.06 -0.36 -2.34
C ASP A 81 -15.28 -1.55 -3.31
N ASP A 82 -14.73 -1.48 -4.52
CA ASP A 82 -14.70 -2.61 -5.46
C ASP A 82 -13.53 -3.54 -5.11
N LYS A 83 -13.80 -4.40 -4.14
CA LYS A 83 -12.88 -5.44 -3.66
C LYS A 83 -12.39 -6.37 -4.75
N LYS A 84 -13.23 -6.71 -5.72
CA LYS A 84 -12.88 -7.63 -6.81
C LYS A 84 -11.89 -6.98 -7.77
N ALA A 85 -12.16 -5.74 -8.17
CA ALA A 85 -11.27 -4.98 -9.04
C ALA A 85 -9.94 -4.67 -8.34
N LEU A 86 -9.96 -4.32 -7.05
CA LEU A 86 -8.75 -4.09 -6.25
C LEU A 86 -7.79 -5.30 -6.32
N VAL A 87 -8.29 -6.52 -6.04
CA VAL A 87 -7.47 -7.74 -6.10
C VAL A 87 -7.02 -8.04 -7.53
N LYS A 88 -7.91 -7.90 -8.53
CA LYS A 88 -7.58 -8.08 -9.95
C LYS A 88 -6.37 -7.23 -10.34
N TYR A 89 -6.42 -5.93 -10.05
CA TYR A 89 -5.38 -4.99 -10.47
C TYR A 89 -4.08 -5.14 -9.69
N ALA A 90 -4.16 -5.32 -8.36
CA ALA A 90 -2.97 -5.55 -7.55
C ALA A 90 -2.24 -6.85 -7.97
N LYS A 91 -2.99 -7.92 -8.25
CA LYS A 91 -2.43 -9.20 -8.72
C LYS A 91 -1.79 -9.05 -10.09
N LYS A 92 -2.50 -8.47 -11.05
CA LYS A 92 -1.97 -8.21 -12.41
C LYS A 92 -0.69 -7.37 -12.34
N ASN A 93 -0.64 -6.34 -11.49
CA ASN A 93 0.53 -5.49 -11.34
C ASN A 93 1.73 -6.25 -10.75
N ALA A 94 1.54 -7.07 -9.72
CA ALA A 94 2.61 -7.87 -9.13
C ALA A 94 3.12 -9.01 -10.05
N GLU A 95 2.27 -9.52 -10.95
CA GLU A 95 2.66 -10.52 -11.96
C GLU A 95 3.53 -9.90 -13.07
N VAL A 96 3.17 -8.70 -13.54
CA VAL A 96 3.91 -8.00 -14.61
C VAL A 96 5.16 -7.28 -14.06
N TYR A 97 5.05 -6.68 -12.86
CA TYR A 97 6.09 -5.89 -12.21
C TYR A 97 6.37 -6.45 -10.81
N PRO A 98 7.16 -7.53 -10.71
CA PRO A 98 7.33 -8.26 -9.46
C PRO A 98 8.36 -7.59 -8.52
N TYR A 99 8.13 -6.33 -8.16
CA TYR A 99 8.92 -5.56 -7.19
C TYR A 99 8.25 -5.54 -5.81
N ASP A 100 9.00 -5.09 -4.82
CA ASP A 100 8.60 -5.05 -3.42
C ASP A 100 7.30 -4.28 -3.18
N ARG A 101 7.15 -3.10 -3.79
CA ARG A 101 5.93 -2.28 -3.70
C ARG A 101 4.69 -3.00 -4.22
N GLN A 102 4.78 -3.71 -5.35
CA GLN A 102 3.64 -4.43 -5.91
C GLN A 102 3.24 -5.63 -5.05
N TYR A 103 4.21 -6.32 -4.43
CA TYR A 103 3.90 -7.38 -3.45
C TYR A 103 3.26 -6.82 -2.17
N PHE A 104 3.68 -5.63 -1.73
CA PHE A 104 3.02 -4.91 -0.63
C PHE A 104 1.56 -4.61 -0.97
N ASN A 105 1.31 -4.04 -2.16
CA ASN A 105 -0.03 -3.70 -2.64
C ASN A 105 -0.91 -4.95 -2.83
N LEU A 106 -0.35 -6.06 -3.31
CA LEU A 106 -1.07 -7.32 -3.47
C LEU A 106 -1.51 -7.91 -2.12
N GLY A 107 -0.62 -7.96 -1.13
CA GLY A 107 -1.04 -8.42 0.20
C GLY A 107 -2.02 -7.46 0.87
N TYR A 108 -1.92 -6.15 0.63
CA TYR A 108 -2.94 -5.20 1.08
C TYR A 108 -4.31 -5.53 0.46
N ALA A 109 -4.36 -5.76 -0.86
CA ALA A 109 -5.58 -6.11 -1.57
C ALA A 109 -6.20 -7.40 -1.03
N TYR A 110 -5.41 -8.46 -0.82
CA TYR A 110 -5.90 -9.69 -0.20
C TYR A 110 -6.42 -9.46 1.24
N PHE A 111 -5.76 -8.58 2.01
CA PHE A 111 -6.20 -8.26 3.36
C PHE A 111 -7.56 -7.55 3.37
N GLN A 112 -7.82 -6.63 2.42
CA GLN A 112 -9.09 -5.91 2.31
C GLN A 112 -10.29 -6.81 1.99
N VAL A 113 -10.02 -7.93 1.32
CA VAL A 113 -11.04 -8.95 1.00
C VAL A 113 -11.05 -10.11 1.98
N GLU A 114 -10.33 -9.97 3.10
CA GLU A 114 -10.22 -10.97 4.17
C GLU A 114 -9.66 -12.32 3.72
N ASP A 115 -8.93 -12.34 2.60
CA ASP A 115 -8.22 -13.52 2.10
C ASP A 115 -6.86 -13.65 2.79
N TYR A 116 -6.91 -13.93 4.09
CA TYR A 116 -5.72 -13.96 4.94
C TYR A 116 -4.75 -15.08 4.54
N GLN A 117 -5.22 -16.15 3.90
CA GLN A 117 -4.35 -17.21 3.40
C GLN A 117 -3.46 -16.70 2.25
N ASN A 118 -4.02 -15.94 1.31
CA ASN A 118 -3.22 -15.33 0.26
C ASN A 118 -2.34 -14.19 0.80
N VAL A 119 -2.75 -13.43 1.82
CA VAL A 119 -1.83 -12.50 2.52
C VAL A 119 -0.63 -13.25 3.06
N ILE A 120 -0.85 -14.37 3.79
CA ILE A 120 0.23 -15.16 4.38
C ILE A 120 1.18 -15.69 3.31
N LYS A 121 0.63 -16.25 2.22
CA LYS A 121 1.42 -16.77 1.11
C LYS A 121 2.26 -15.67 0.45
N THR A 122 1.62 -14.60 0.00
CA THR A 122 2.28 -13.50 -0.72
C THR A 122 3.32 -12.80 0.14
N GLN A 123 3.04 -12.55 1.43
CA GLN A 123 4.00 -11.84 2.28
C GLN A 123 5.17 -12.69 2.74
N LYS A 124 5.00 -14.01 2.91
CA LYS A 124 6.15 -14.92 3.10
C LYS A 124 7.08 -14.91 1.90
N GLU A 125 6.51 -14.95 0.70
CA GLU A 125 7.29 -14.88 -0.55
C GLU A 125 8.04 -13.55 -0.64
N ALA A 126 7.36 -12.42 -0.38
CA ALA A 126 7.95 -11.09 -0.40
C ALA A 126 9.14 -10.95 0.57
N ILE A 127 9.00 -11.44 1.80
CA ILE A 127 10.08 -11.44 2.81
C ILE A 127 11.30 -12.24 2.33
N GLY A 128 11.08 -13.39 1.67
CA GLY A 128 12.16 -14.20 1.13
C GLY A 128 12.87 -13.54 -0.05
N LYS A 129 12.09 -12.87 -0.91
CA LYS A 129 12.53 -12.30 -2.20
C LYS A 129 13.19 -10.93 -2.06
N PHE A 130 12.67 -10.06 -1.20
CA PHE A 130 13.07 -8.65 -1.10
C PHE A 130 13.78 -8.33 0.22
N LYS A 131 14.84 -9.10 0.51
CA LYS A 131 15.71 -8.82 1.66
C LYS A 131 16.37 -7.45 1.47
N GLY A 132 16.38 -6.61 2.51
CA GLY A 132 16.91 -5.24 2.42
C GLY A 132 15.94 -4.20 1.84
N SER A 133 14.73 -4.62 1.43
CA SER A 133 13.70 -3.69 0.98
C SER A 133 13.24 -2.80 2.14
N THR A 134 12.99 -1.54 1.82
CA THR A 134 12.37 -0.62 2.77
C THR A 134 10.92 -1.03 3.07
N TYR A 135 10.26 -1.88 2.28
CA TYR A 135 8.93 -2.49 2.55
C TYR A 135 8.94 -3.69 3.49
N VAL A 136 10.11 -4.11 4.00
CA VAL A 136 10.21 -5.29 4.88
C VAL A 136 9.28 -5.20 6.10
N GLY A 137 9.18 -4.02 6.73
CA GLY A 137 8.30 -3.80 7.87
C GLY A 137 6.82 -4.03 7.50
N SER A 138 6.41 -3.53 6.34
CA SER A 138 5.05 -3.66 5.83
C SER A 138 4.68 -5.13 5.58
N PHE A 139 5.61 -5.92 5.03
CA PHE A 139 5.40 -7.36 4.78
C PHE A 139 5.17 -8.11 6.09
N TYR A 140 6.06 -7.93 7.09
CA TYR A 140 5.91 -8.57 8.40
C TYR A 140 4.66 -8.10 9.13
N ARG A 141 4.32 -6.82 9.04
CA ARG A 141 3.11 -6.26 9.65
C ARG A 141 1.84 -6.86 9.04
N GLN A 142 1.74 -6.94 7.72
CA GLN A 142 0.60 -7.57 7.06
C GLN A 142 0.53 -9.07 7.37
N LEU A 143 1.67 -9.78 7.37
CA LEU A 143 1.75 -11.21 7.69
C LEU A 143 1.31 -11.49 9.14
N GLY A 144 1.82 -10.73 10.11
CA GLY A 144 1.48 -10.90 11.52
C GLY A 144 0.00 -10.61 11.77
N ARG A 145 -0.56 -9.55 11.17
CA ARG A 145 -2.00 -9.26 11.25
C ARG A 145 -2.84 -10.36 10.62
N ALA A 146 -2.41 -10.92 9.48
CA ALA A 146 -3.12 -12.04 8.86
C ALA A 146 -3.12 -13.28 9.77
N TYR A 147 -2.02 -13.55 10.48
CA TYR A 147 -1.99 -14.61 11.49
C TYR A 147 -2.93 -14.38 12.67
N MET A 148 -3.03 -13.15 13.18
CA MET A 148 -4.02 -12.82 14.22
C MET A 148 -5.44 -13.07 13.73
N LYS A 149 -5.72 -12.74 12.46
CA LYS A 149 -7.04 -12.94 11.85
C LYS A 149 -7.45 -14.39 11.63
N ILE A 150 -6.51 -15.33 11.75
CA ILE A 150 -6.77 -16.77 11.70
C ILE A 150 -6.40 -17.46 13.02
N ASP A 151 -6.46 -16.72 14.13
CA ASP A 151 -6.26 -17.18 15.50
C ASP A 151 -4.90 -17.87 15.76
N ARG A 152 -3.86 -17.41 15.06
CA ARG A 152 -2.47 -17.88 15.22
C ARG A 152 -1.61 -16.86 15.95
N ASP A 153 -2.07 -16.40 17.11
CA ASP A 153 -1.48 -15.29 17.86
C ASP A 153 -0.01 -15.49 18.24
N GLN A 154 0.39 -16.69 18.66
CA GLN A 154 1.81 -16.99 18.93
C GLN A 154 2.67 -16.88 17.65
N THR A 155 2.11 -17.22 16.49
CA THR A 155 2.80 -17.07 15.20
C THR A 155 2.85 -15.59 14.80
N ALA A 156 1.77 -14.83 15.05
CA ALA A 156 1.74 -13.40 14.84
C ALA A 156 2.78 -12.66 15.69
N GLU A 157 2.86 -12.97 16.99
CA GLU A 157 3.85 -12.41 17.93
C GLU A 157 5.27 -12.61 17.40
N ARG A 158 5.65 -13.87 17.09
CA ARG A 158 6.98 -14.17 16.52
C ARG A 158 7.22 -13.44 15.19
N THR A 159 6.19 -13.31 14.37
CA THR A 159 6.27 -12.59 13.09
C THR A 159 6.56 -11.11 13.31
N PHE A 160 5.89 -10.46 14.26
CA PHE A 160 6.15 -9.07 14.59
C PHE A 160 7.55 -8.88 15.18
N ASP A 161 7.99 -9.74 16.11
CA ASP A 161 9.35 -9.70 16.66
C ASP A 161 10.43 -9.83 15.58
N SER A 162 10.26 -10.75 14.64
CA SER A 162 11.13 -10.89 13.47
C SER A 162 11.10 -9.65 12.58
N GLY A 163 9.92 -9.06 12.37
CA GLY A 163 9.74 -7.84 11.60
C GLY A 163 10.45 -6.64 12.21
N LEU A 164 10.37 -6.45 13.53
CA LEU A 164 11.07 -5.38 14.24
C LEU A 164 12.59 -5.49 14.04
N LYS A 165 13.14 -6.70 14.20
CA LYS A 165 14.57 -6.95 13.95
C LYS A 165 14.96 -6.69 12.50
N ALA A 166 14.14 -7.12 11.54
CA ALA A 166 14.40 -6.90 10.12
C ALA A 166 14.40 -5.41 9.76
N VAL A 167 13.46 -4.64 10.30
CA VAL A 167 13.42 -3.18 10.14
C VAL A 167 14.68 -2.53 10.71
N ASP A 168 15.12 -2.91 11.91
CA ASP A 168 16.32 -2.35 12.54
C ASP A 168 17.59 -2.62 11.71
N VAL A 169 17.69 -3.82 11.10
CA VAL A 169 18.78 -4.16 10.17
C VAL A 169 18.74 -3.24 8.94
N VAL A 170 17.59 -3.11 8.26
CA VAL A 170 17.47 -2.27 7.06
C VAL A 170 17.79 -0.81 7.38
N VAL A 171 17.27 -0.26 8.48
CA VAL A 171 17.55 1.12 8.89
C VAL A 171 19.06 1.31 9.15
N ALA A 172 19.72 0.36 9.80
CA ALA A 172 21.15 0.44 10.07
C ALA A 172 21.99 0.37 8.78
N GLU A 173 21.60 -0.47 7.82
CA GLU A 173 22.25 -0.56 6.51
C GLU A 173 22.10 0.73 5.71
N ARG A 174 20.86 1.25 5.59
CA ARG A 174 20.59 2.51 4.87
C ARG A 174 21.30 3.73 5.46
N LYS A 175 21.47 3.79 6.79
CA LYS A 175 22.24 4.86 7.43
C LYS A 175 23.74 4.80 7.06
N LYS A 176 24.29 3.62 6.78
CA LYS A 176 25.71 3.46 6.37
C LYS A 176 25.95 3.86 4.91
N GLU A 177 24.95 3.74 4.05
CA GLU A 177 25.03 4.11 2.64
C GLU A 177 25.20 5.63 2.42
N GLY A 178 25.05 6.44 3.47
CA GLY A 178 25.22 7.89 3.44
C GLY A 178 23.96 8.64 3.01
N GLY A 179 24.02 9.97 3.04
CA GLY A 179 22.88 10.84 2.73
C GLY A 179 21.88 11.02 3.88
N ASN A 180 20.85 11.85 3.66
CA ASN A 180 19.84 12.18 4.66
C ASN A 180 18.69 11.15 4.67
N PHE A 181 19.01 9.86 4.88
CA PHE A 181 18.00 8.78 4.92
C PHE A 181 16.88 9.09 5.91
N ALA A 182 17.19 9.74 7.04
CA ALA A 182 16.22 10.12 8.06
C ALA A 182 15.09 11.04 7.56
N ALA A 183 15.30 11.81 6.50
CA ALA A 183 14.28 12.67 5.90
C ALA A 183 13.44 11.98 4.80
N THR A 184 13.79 10.75 4.41
CA THR A 184 13.13 10.04 3.31
C THR A 184 11.78 9.45 3.72
N GLU A 185 10.90 9.29 2.73
CA GLU A 185 9.61 8.61 2.92
C GLU A 185 9.79 7.15 3.35
N ASP A 186 10.84 6.49 2.85
CA ASP A 186 11.17 5.12 3.22
C ASP A 186 11.51 4.97 4.71
N CYS A 187 12.24 5.93 5.28
CA CYS A 187 12.51 5.93 6.71
C CYS A 187 11.24 6.15 7.53
N ARG A 188 10.35 7.06 7.10
CA ARG A 188 9.04 7.28 7.75
C ARG A 188 8.19 6.01 7.72
N ARG A 189 8.08 5.36 6.57
CA ARG A 189 7.33 4.11 6.40
C ARG A 189 7.84 2.97 7.28
N LEU A 190 9.16 2.80 7.36
CA LEU A 190 9.77 1.81 8.28
C LEU A 190 9.45 2.12 9.74
N ALA A 191 9.45 3.39 10.14
CA ALA A 191 9.05 3.80 11.50
C ALA A 191 7.57 3.54 11.78
N ASP A 192 6.69 3.87 10.82
CA ASP A 192 5.25 3.61 10.93
C ASP A 192 4.93 2.12 11.00
N ASP A 193 5.66 1.29 10.24
CA ASP A 193 5.55 -0.16 10.31
C ASP A 193 6.03 -0.71 11.66
N LYS A 194 7.12 -0.15 12.21
CA LYS A 194 7.62 -0.49 13.55
C LYS A 194 6.55 -0.21 14.61
N ILE A 195 5.96 0.99 14.58
CA ILE A 195 4.86 1.39 15.47
C ILE A 195 3.67 0.44 15.27
N GLY A 196 3.26 0.16 14.03
CA GLY A 196 2.12 -0.72 13.75
C GLY A 196 2.30 -2.14 14.28
N MET A 197 3.52 -2.70 14.19
CA MET A 197 3.84 -4.00 14.77
C MET A 197 3.83 -3.96 16.31
N LEU A 198 4.42 -2.93 16.93
CA LEU A 198 4.40 -2.75 18.37
C LEU A 198 2.98 -2.58 18.93
N VAL A 199 2.11 -1.83 18.25
CA VAL A 199 0.70 -1.71 18.64
C VAL A 199 0.00 -3.07 18.58
N SER A 200 0.31 -3.89 17.58
CA SER A 200 -0.25 -5.25 17.47
C SER A 200 0.26 -6.16 18.60
N LEU A 201 1.55 -6.08 18.93
CA LEU A 201 2.14 -6.78 20.08
C LEU A 201 1.54 -6.33 21.41
N LYS A 202 1.34 -5.01 21.61
CA LYS A 202 0.68 -4.44 22.80
C LYS A 202 -0.70 -5.07 22.98
N SER A 203 -1.50 -5.12 21.91
CA SER A 203 -2.82 -5.75 21.93
C SER A 203 -2.76 -7.24 22.29
N LEU A 204 -1.83 -8.00 21.69
CA LEU A 204 -1.66 -9.42 22.01
C LEU A 204 -1.28 -9.63 23.49
N HIS A 205 -0.31 -8.87 24.00
CA HIS A 205 0.17 -9.02 25.37
C HIS A 205 -0.87 -8.57 26.40
N GLN A 206 -1.70 -7.58 26.08
CA GLN A 206 -2.87 -7.21 26.88
C GLN A 206 -3.87 -8.37 26.96
N THR A 207 -4.24 -8.96 25.82
CA THR A 207 -5.18 -10.09 25.75
C THR A 207 -4.71 -11.27 26.59
N TYR A 208 -3.42 -11.61 26.52
CA TYR A 208 -2.85 -12.76 27.24
C TYR A 208 -2.23 -12.42 28.61
N ARG A 209 -2.42 -11.19 29.11
CA ARG A 209 -1.91 -10.73 30.42
C ARG A 209 -0.40 -10.93 30.61
N ALA A 210 0.38 -10.78 29.55
CA ALA A 210 1.82 -10.90 29.57
C ALA A 210 2.49 -9.58 30.03
N ASN A 211 2.32 -9.23 31.30
CA ASN A 211 2.68 -7.91 31.86
C ASN A 211 4.12 -7.47 31.57
N ASP A 212 5.10 -8.37 31.72
CA ASP A 212 6.51 -8.05 31.46
C ASP A 212 6.78 -7.70 30.00
N LYS A 213 6.09 -8.38 29.07
CA LYS A 213 6.22 -8.09 27.63
C LYS A 213 5.45 -6.82 27.25
N LEU A 214 4.29 -6.60 27.86
CA LEU A 214 3.48 -5.40 27.67
C LEU A 214 4.27 -4.14 28.05
N GLN A 215 4.90 -4.12 29.23
CA GLN A 215 5.73 -3.00 29.67
C GLN A 215 6.87 -2.69 28.70
N LYS A 216 7.53 -3.73 28.16
CA LYS A 216 8.61 -3.56 27.16
C LYS A 216 8.10 -2.92 25.87
N VAL A 217 6.95 -3.37 25.37
CA VAL A 217 6.36 -2.81 24.15
C VAL A 217 5.89 -1.37 24.36
N GLU A 218 5.32 -1.05 25.52
CA GLU A 218 4.91 0.31 25.87
C GLU A 218 6.09 1.27 25.99
N GLN A 219 7.19 0.81 26.59
CA GLN A 219 8.47 1.53 26.62
C GLN A 219 8.96 1.83 25.19
N GLN A 220 8.98 0.83 24.31
CA GLN A 220 9.43 0.99 22.92
C GLN A 220 8.55 1.96 22.12
N LEU A 221 7.22 1.92 22.32
CA LEU A 221 6.30 2.87 21.70
C LEU A 221 6.57 4.30 22.17
N LYS A 222 6.80 4.49 23.48
CA LYS A 222 7.14 5.80 24.05
C LYS A 222 8.45 6.35 23.48
N GLU A 223 9.48 5.51 23.33
CA GLU A 223 10.76 5.89 22.72
C GLU A 223 10.61 6.33 21.25
N LEU A 224 9.59 5.83 20.54
CA LEU A 224 9.25 6.24 19.19
C LEU A 224 8.31 7.45 19.13
N GLY A 225 8.01 8.09 20.27
CA GLY A 225 7.10 9.23 20.35
C GLY A 225 5.63 8.86 20.11
N TYR A 226 5.28 7.57 20.22
CA TYR A 226 3.90 7.12 20.12
C TYR A 226 3.21 7.22 21.48
N GLU A 227 2.35 8.22 21.63
CA GLU A 227 1.48 8.39 22.79
C GLU A 227 0.03 8.07 22.36
N LYS A 228 -0.42 6.83 22.57
CA LYS A 228 -1.84 6.45 22.54
C LYS A 228 -2.22 5.51 23.68
#